data_AF-A0A961Z4D0-F1
#
_entry.id   AF-A0A961Z4D0-F1
#
_cell.length_a   1.000
_cell.length_b   1.000
_cell.length_c   1.000
_cell.angle_alpha   90.00
_cell.angle_beta   90.00
_cell.angle_gamma   90.00
#
_symmetry.space_group_name_H-M   'P 1'
#
loop_
_entity.id
_entity.type
_entity.pdbx_description
1 polymer ?
#
loop_
_entity_poly.entity_id
_entity_poly.type
_entity_poly.pdbx_seq_one_letter_code
_entity_poly.pdbx_strand_id
1 'polypeptide(L)'
;GTVSLTGAHQVVGEFVEFLSGGSIMVMLILVAVMSLLLGMGLPTTANYIVVSSLMVPVIMSVGAQQGLVVPAVAVHLFVFYFGILADDTPPVGLAAFAAAAISGGDPIKTGIQGFSYDIRTALLPFLFLFNTELLLINVTVMKGIFVFIVAVVAMMLFAAATQGYLLARNKIWETVILLVIAFTLFRPGFWLDQVDEPFVDADPATISEVAAGIAENGQLRIVVSGPDFDHPGETFSKTMMIPVGAAGEDGLARLRTAAGLDIRVEDGQALLEEPLAGTRFFTSLQNLDFYGDEPVTIARIQLPAERMPKEIFYIPALLLLGLVIFSQRRRQTVPAF
;
A
#
# COMPACT_ATOMS: atom_id res chain seq x y z
N GLY A 1 1.20 22.57 3.24
CA GLY A 1 1.32 24.01 3.53
C GLY A 1 0.00 24.53 4.04
N THR A 2 -0.74 25.28 3.23
CA THR A 2 -2.10 25.76 3.56
C THR A 2 -3.06 24.63 3.91
N VAL A 3 -3.10 23.56 3.10
CA VAL A 3 -3.91 22.33 3.37
C VAL A 3 -3.64 21.71 4.75
N SER A 4 -2.39 21.78 5.20
CA SER A 4 -1.98 21.27 6.52
C SER A 4 -2.45 22.20 7.63
N LEU A 5 -2.32 23.53 7.42
CA LEU A 5 -2.76 24.55 8.38
C LEU A 5 -4.29 24.61 8.52
N THR A 6 -5.05 24.31 7.46
CA THR A 6 -6.51 24.32 7.49
C THR A 6 -7.10 23.01 8.00
N GLY A 7 -6.30 21.98 8.29
CA GLY A 7 -6.78 20.66 8.71
C GLY A 7 -7.58 19.91 7.63
N ALA A 8 -7.56 20.35 6.36
CA ALA A 8 -8.45 19.79 5.33
C ALA A 8 -8.19 18.30 5.08
N HIS A 9 -6.94 17.87 5.20
CA HIS A 9 -6.55 16.46 5.11
C HIS A 9 -7.06 15.61 6.29
N GLN A 10 -7.25 16.18 7.48
CA GLN A 10 -7.81 15.48 8.65
C GLN A 10 -9.29 15.21 8.43
N VAL A 11 -10.06 16.23 8.01
CA VAL A 11 -11.50 16.07 7.69
C VAL A 11 -11.72 15.01 6.61
N VAL A 12 -10.88 15.00 5.58
CA VAL A 12 -10.96 13.95 4.55
C VAL A 12 -10.54 12.59 5.11
N GLY A 13 -9.54 12.56 6.00
CA GLY A 13 -9.11 11.36 6.72
C GLY A 13 -10.23 10.74 7.52
N GLU A 14 -10.90 11.51 8.38
CA GLU A 14 -12.05 11.10 9.19
C GLU A 14 -13.20 10.57 8.31
N PHE A 15 -13.50 11.26 7.20
CA PHE A 15 -14.52 10.81 6.26
C PHE A 15 -14.17 9.46 5.62
N VAL A 16 -12.90 9.29 5.20
CA VAL A 16 -12.41 8.03 4.63
C VAL A 16 -12.40 6.93 5.68
N GLU A 17 -11.96 7.22 6.90
CA GLU A 17 -11.94 6.29 8.03
C GLU A 17 -13.35 5.78 8.33
N PHE A 18 -14.30 6.69 8.53
CA PHE A 18 -15.71 6.39 8.77
C PHE A 18 -16.31 5.51 7.67
N LEU A 19 -16.14 5.88 6.40
CA LEU A 19 -16.66 5.10 5.29
C LEU A 19 -15.94 3.76 5.08
N SER A 20 -14.65 3.69 5.41
CA SER A 20 -13.86 2.47 5.26
C SER A 20 -14.26 1.40 6.29
N GLY A 21 -14.81 1.81 7.44
CA GLY A 21 -15.23 0.90 8.51
C GLY A 21 -14.09 -0.02 8.99
N GLY A 22 -12.86 0.48 8.99
CA GLY A 22 -11.66 -0.29 9.36
C GLY A 22 -11.08 -1.16 8.22
N SER A 23 -11.65 -1.13 7.01
CA SER A 23 -11.14 -1.91 5.88
C SER A 23 -10.12 -1.14 5.05
N ILE A 24 -8.87 -1.62 5.07
CA ILE A 24 -7.77 -1.06 4.25
C ILE A 24 -8.15 -1.03 2.77
N MET A 25 -8.79 -2.08 2.27
CA MET A 25 -9.14 -2.15 0.84
C MET A 25 -10.18 -1.09 0.47
N VAL A 26 -11.21 -0.92 1.32
CA VAL A 26 -12.23 0.12 1.09
C VAL A 26 -11.59 1.51 1.18
N MET A 27 -10.74 1.76 2.17
CA MET A 27 -9.98 3.00 2.30
C MET A 27 -9.18 3.32 1.02
N LEU A 28 -8.42 2.35 0.50
CA LEU A 28 -7.63 2.56 -0.73
C LEU A 28 -8.50 2.80 -1.96
N ILE A 29 -9.65 2.14 -2.07
CA ILE A 29 -10.61 2.37 -3.17
C ILE A 29 -11.19 3.78 -3.07
N LEU A 30 -11.58 4.22 -1.87
CA LEU A 30 -12.07 5.58 -1.65
C LEU A 30 -11.01 6.62 -2.02
N VAL A 31 -9.78 6.45 -1.55
CA VAL A 31 -8.68 7.36 -1.88
C VAL A 31 -8.37 7.35 -3.38
N ALA A 32 -8.43 6.20 -4.05
CA ALA A 32 -8.25 6.11 -5.51
C ALA A 32 -9.33 6.90 -6.26
N VAL A 33 -10.60 6.72 -5.87
CA VAL A 33 -11.72 7.46 -6.46
C VAL A 33 -11.61 8.95 -6.18
N MET A 34 -11.28 9.36 -4.95
CA MET A 34 -11.08 10.77 -4.61
C MET A 34 -9.90 11.37 -5.38
N SER A 35 -8.81 10.62 -5.54
CA SER A 35 -7.66 11.05 -6.35
C SER A 35 -8.03 11.25 -7.81
N LEU A 36 -8.85 10.36 -8.38
CA LEU A 36 -9.39 10.53 -9.74
C LEU A 36 -10.25 11.80 -9.84
N LEU A 37 -11.19 12.00 -8.92
CA LEU A 37 -12.09 13.16 -8.94
C LEU A 37 -11.35 14.49 -8.75
N LEU A 38 -10.39 14.54 -7.84
CA LEU A 38 -9.58 15.73 -7.57
C LEU A 38 -8.62 16.05 -8.71
N GLY A 39 -8.12 15.03 -9.41
CA GLY A 39 -7.19 15.20 -10.52
C GLY A 39 -7.82 15.69 -11.82
N MET A 40 -9.13 15.48 -12.00
CA MET A 40 -9.83 15.84 -13.24
C MET A 40 -9.70 17.33 -13.58
N GLY A 41 -9.12 17.62 -14.74
CA GLY A 41 -9.03 18.97 -15.30
C GLY A 41 -7.82 19.78 -14.85
N LEU A 42 -6.87 19.17 -14.13
CA LEU A 42 -5.62 19.80 -13.72
C LEU A 42 -4.44 19.29 -14.57
N PRO A 43 -3.48 20.14 -14.98
CA PRO A 43 -2.23 19.66 -15.57
C PRO A 43 -1.48 18.70 -14.62
N THR A 44 -0.80 17.67 -15.15
CA THR A 44 -0.15 16.59 -14.39
C THR A 44 0.67 17.05 -13.18
N THR A 45 1.49 18.10 -13.33
CA THR A 45 2.27 18.67 -12.21
C THR A 45 1.38 19.27 -11.12
N ALA A 46 0.36 20.04 -11.49
CA ALA A 46 -0.56 20.67 -10.55
C ALA A 46 -1.44 19.60 -9.86
N ASN A 47 -1.90 18.63 -10.63
CA ASN A 47 -2.65 17.47 -10.15
C ASN A 47 -1.87 16.74 -9.05
N TYR A 48 -0.61 16.36 -9.32
CA TYR A 48 0.23 15.70 -8.32
C TYR A 48 0.38 16.52 -7.04
N ILE A 49 0.63 17.83 -7.14
CA ILE A 49 0.78 18.70 -5.96
C ILE A 49 -0.50 18.70 -5.11
N VAL A 50 -1.67 18.87 -5.75
CA VAL A 50 -2.96 18.91 -5.07
C VAL A 50 -3.30 17.57 -4.43
N VAL A 51 -3.32 16.50 -5.23
CA VAL A 51 -3.71 15.16 -4.79
C VAL A 51 -2.75 14.64 -3.72
N SER A 52 -1.43 14.77 -3.90
CA SER A 52 -0.48 14.24 -2.92
C SER A 52 -0.53 14.99 -1.59
N SER A 53 -0.77 16.31 -1.61
CA SER A 53 -0.87 17.11 -0.37
C SER A 53 -2.07 16.75 0.50
N LEU A 54 -3.13 16.19 -0.08
CA LEU A 54 -4.36 15.79 0.60
C LEU A 54 -4.41 14.29 0.88
N MET A 55 -4.13 13.45 -0.12
CA MET A 55 -4.37 11.99 -0.06
C MET A 55 -3.23 11.19 0.56
N VAL A 56 -1.97 11.64 0.44
CA VAL A 56 -0.84 10.93 1.06
C VAL A 56 -0.96 10.91 2.58
N PRO A 57 -1.22 12.04 3.28
CA PRO A 57 -1.43 12.03 4.71
C PRO A 57 -2.55 11.07 5.13
N VAL A 58 -3.66 11.04 4.38
CA VAL A 58 -4.82 10.16 4.66
C VAL A 58 -4.44 8.68 4.60
N ILE A 59 -3.78 8.22 3.53
CA ILE A 59 -3.33 6.82 3.46
C ILE A 59 -2.34 6.50 4.58
N MET A 60 -1.42 7.42 4.88
CA MET A 60 -0.38 7.20 5.89
C MET A 60 -0.94 7.20 7.32
N SER A 61 -1.98 8.00 7.62
CA SER A 61 -2.60 8.06 8.96
C SER A 61 -3.59 6.93 9.17
N VAL A 62 -4.62 6.85 8.32
CA VAL A 62 -5.71 5.87 8.42
C VAL A 62 -5.17 4.46 8.15
N GLY A 63 -4.27 4.31 7.19
CA GLY A 63 -3.61 3.04 6.92
C GLY A 63 -2.80 2.55 8.12
N ALA A 64 -2.05 3.43 8.79
CA ALA A 64 -1.25 3.08 9.96
C ALA A 64 -2.11 2.61 11.15
N GLN A 65 -3.27 3.22 11.38
CA GLN A 65 -4.25 2.76 12.38
C GLN A 65 -4.74 1.34 12.06
N GLN A 66 -4.96 1.05 10.77
CA GLN A 66 -5.40 -0.27 10.29
C GLN A 66 -4.23 -1.26 10.11
N GLY A 67 -3.00 -0.90 10.46
CA GLY A 67 -1.82 -1.77 10.36
C GLY A 67 -1.13 -1.79 8.99
N LEU A 68 -1.58 -0.99 8.03
CA LEU A 68 -0.88 -0.75 6.77
C LEU A 68 0.28 0.23 7.01
N VAL A 69 1.51 -0.29 7.01
CA VAL A 69 2.70 0.55 7.00
C VAL A 69 3.54 0.23 5.77
N VAL A 70 3.64 1.22 4.89
CA VAL A 70 4.32 1.11 3.59
C VAL A 70 5.27 2.31 3.40
N PRO A 71 6.32 2.16 2.57
CA PRO A 71 7.20 3.28 2.26
C PRO A 71 6.43 4.46 1.65
N ALA A 72 6.76 5.68 2.07
CA ALA A 72 6.07 6.89 1.59
C ALA A 72 6.09 7.00 0.06
N VAL A 73 7.19 6.61 -0.59
CA VAL A 73 7.30 6.60 -2.06
C VAL A 73 6.20 5.75 -2.71
N ALA A 74 5.83 4.61 -2.12
CA ALA A 74 4.76 3.77 -2.64
C ALA A 74 3.40 4.48 -2.56
N VAL A 75 3.13 5.20 -1.46
CA VAL A 75 1.90 6.00 -1.31
C VAL A 75 1.86 7.17 -2.28
N HIS A 76 2.97 7.87 -2.46
CA HIS A 76 3.08 8.95 -3.45
C HIS A 76 2.85 8.44 -4.88
N LEU A 77 3.44 7.29 -5.25
CA LEU A 77 3.21 6.66 -6.55
C LEU A 77 1.77 6.19 -6.72
N PHE A 78 1.14 5.69 -5.65
CA PHE A 78 -0.26 5.27 -5.67
C PHE A 78 -1.17 6.44 -6.05
N VAL A 79 -1.07 7.56 -5.32
CA VAL A 79 -1.93 8.72 -5.58
C VAL A 79 -1.56 9.43 -6.89
N PHE A 80 -0.27 9.44 -7.26
CA PHE A 80 0.19 9.97 -8.54
C PHE A 80 -0.39 9.17 -9.72
N TYR A 81 -0.45 7.84 -9.60
CA TYR A 81 -1.02 6.98 -10.63
C TYR A 81 -2.49 7.29 -10.88
N PHE A 82 -3.30 7.42 -9.82
CA PHE A 82 -4.70 7.81 -9.98
C PHE A 82 -4.86 9.26 -10.43
N GLY A 83 -3.94 10.15 -10.05
CA GLY A 83 -3.87 11.49 -10.60
C GLY A 83 -3.73 11.49 -12.12
N ILE A 84 -2.74 10.77 -12.68
CA ILE A 84 -2.55 10.72 -14.14
C ILE A 84 -3.68 9.98 -14.86
N LEU A 85 -4.27 8.96 -14.22
CA LEU A 85 -5.42 8.24 -14.76
C LEU A 85 -6.67 9.14 -14.83
N ALA A 86 -6.77 10.17 -13.99
CA ALA A 86 -7.85 11.15 -14.04
C ALA A 86 -7.89 11.90 -15.38
N ASP A 87 -6.73 12.19 -15.97
CA ASP A 87 -6.63 12.90 -17.24
C ASP A 87 -7.11 12.05 -18.42
N ASP A 88 -7.04 10.72 -18.32
CA ASP A 88 -7.59 9.79 -19.33
C ASP A 88 -9.11 9.55 -19.15
N THR A 89 -9.65 9.83 -17.97
CA THR A 89 -11.04 9.52 -17.62
C THR A 89 -12.01 10.48 -18.34
N PRO A 90 -13.02 9.98 -19.08
CA PRO A 90 -14.07 10.82 -19.66
C PRO A 90 -14.84 11.57 -18.55
N PRO A 91 -15.14 12.88 -18.71
CA PRO A 91 -15.11 13.65 -19.96
C PRO A 91 -13.80 14.41 -20.24
N VAL A 92 -12.74 14.22 -19.45
CA VAL A 92 -11.49 15.02 -19.57
C VAL A 92 -10.64 14.56 -20.75
N GLY A 93 -10.20 13.30 -20.75
CA GLY A 93 -9.61 12.52 -21.85
C GLY A 93 -8.95 13.24 -23.03
N LEU A 94 -8.11 14.27 -22.83
CA LEU A 94 -7.65 15.18 -23.91
C LEU A 94 -7.01 14.45 -25.10
N ALA A 95 -6.27 13.38 -24.84
CA ALA A 95 -5.68 12.54 -25.88
C ALA A 95 -6.75 11.86 -26.75
N ALA A 96 -7.84 11.39 -26.16
CA ALA A 96 -8.96 10.81 -26.88
C ALA A 96 -9.71 11.86 -27.73
N PHE A 97 -9.83 13.11 -27.26
CA PHE A 97 -10.37 14.21 -28.07
C PHE A 97 -9.49 14.50 -29.30
N ALA A 98 -8.17 14.54 -29.12
CA ALA A 98 -7.24 14.72 -30.23
C ALA A 98 -7.30 13.56 -31.23
N ALA A 99 -7.33 12.30 -30.74
CA ALA A 99 -7.46 11.11 -31.57
C ALA A 99 -8.80 11.08 -32.34
N ALA A 100 -9.90 11.50 -31.70
CA ALA A 100 -11.21 11.60 -32.33
C ALA A 100 -11.23 12.68 -33.43
N ALA A 101 -10.57 13.83 -33.21
CA ALA A 101 -10.46 14.88 -34.22
C ALA A 101 -9.68 14.43 -35.47
N ILE A 102 -8.65 13.58 -35.30
CA ILE A 102 -7.87 13.03 -36.42
C ILE A 102 -8.65 11.92 -37.15
N SER A 103 -9.35 11.06 -36.40
CA SER A 103 -10.07 9.89 -36.96
C SER A 103 -11.49 10.19 -37.46
N GLY A 104 -12.06 11.36 -37.11
CA GLY A 104 -13.44 11.72 -37.40
C GLY A 104 -14.48 11.03 -36.48
N GLY A 105 -14.03 10.41 -35.38
CA GLY A 105 -14.89 9.74 -34.40
C GLY A 105 -15.56 10.71 -33.42
N ASP A 106 -16.50 10.19 -32.63
CA ASP A 106 -17.07 10.92 -31.49
C ASP A 106 -16.06 10.96 -30.34
N PRO A 107 -15.68 12.14 -29.81
CA PRO A 107 -14.66 12.25 -28.77
C PRO A 107 -15.00 11.51 -27.47
N ILE A 108 -16.26 11.53 -27.04
CA ILE A 108 -16.69 10.88 -25.80
C ILE A 108 -16.68 9.36 -25.97
N LYS A 109 -17.17 8.84 -27.09
CA LYS A 109 -17.10 7.39 -27.38
C LYS A 109 -15.66 6.91 -27.50
N THR A 110 -14.79 7.71 -28.12
CA THR A 110 -13.36 7.42 -28.22
C THR A 110 -12.72 7.38 -26.84
N GLY A 111 -13.03 8.34 -25.97
CA GLY A 111 -12.56 8.39 -24.59
C GLY A 111 -13.04 7.19 -23.76
N ILE A 112 -14.32 6.85 -23.81
CA ILE A 112 -14.87 5.68 -23.10
C ILE A 112 -14.18 4.38 -23.57
N GLN A 113 -13.95 4.24 -24.87
CA GLN A 113 -13.28 3.07 -25.42
C GLN A 113 -11.80 2.99 -25.01
N GLY A 114 -11.09 4.12 -25.04
CA GLY A 114 -9.70 4.24 -24.59
C GLY A 114 -9.56 3.94 -23.11
N PHE A 115 -10.38 4.59 -22.27
CA PHE A 115 -10.39 4.37 -20.83
C PHE A 115 -10.76 2.93 -20.46
N SER A 116 -11.69 2.28 -21.16
CA SER A 116 -12.00 0.86 -20.96
C SER A 116 -10.79 -0.06 -21.23
N TYR A 117 -9.85 0.39 -22.07
CA TYR A 117 -8.59 -0.30 -22.28
C TYR A 117 -7.58 -0.03 -21.17
N ASP A 118 -7.45 1.23 -20.76
CA ASP A 118 -6.48 1.68 -19.77
C ASP A 118 -6.84 1.30 -18.34
N ILE A 119 -8.12 1.36 -17.94
CA ILE A 119 -8.60 1.09 -16.57
C ILE A 119 -8.15 -0.26 -16.00
N ARG A 120 -7.81 -1.22 -16.87
CA ARG A 120 -7.25 -2.52 -16.46
C ARG A 120 -5.94 -2.36 -15.68
N THR A 121 -5.13 -1.36 -15.99
CA THR A 121 -3.87 -1.11 -15.27
C THR A 121 -4.07 -0.40 -13.93
N ALA A 122 -5.29 0.08 -13.61
CA ALA A 122 -5.62 0.66 -12.31
C ALA A 122 -5.51 -0.31 -11.13
N LEU A 123 -5.36 -1.61 -11.39
CA LEU A 123 -5.03 -2.60 -10.37
C LEU A 123 -3.57 -2.49 -9.89
N LEU A 124 -2.65 -2.01 -10.74
CA LEU A 124 -1.22 -2.00 -10.47
C LEU A 124 -0.83 -1.22 -9.20
N PRO A 125 -1.41 -0.03 -8.90
CA PRO A 125 -1.20 0.65 -7.63
C PRO A 125 -1.48 -0.19 -6.39
N PHE A 126 -2.59 -0.92 -6.38
CA PHE A 126 -2.93 -1.80 -5.27
C PHE A 126 -1.88 -2.91 -5.14
N LEU A 127 -1.44 -3.49 -6.25
CA LEU A 127 -0.47 -4.58 -6.24
C LEU A 127 0.88 -4.13 -5.67
N PHE A 128 1.43 -3.00 -6.13
CA PHE A 128 2.74 -2.53 -5.65
C PHE A 128 2.69 -1.98 -4.23
N LEU A 129 1.52 -1.51 -3.76
CA LEU A 129 1.36 -1.04 -2.38
C LEU A 129 1.51 -2.20 -1.39
N PHE A 130 1.02 -3.40 -1.76
CA PHE A 130 1.16 -4.61 -0.96
C PHE A 130 2.36 -5.50 -1.36
N ASN A 131 3.08 -5.14 -2.42
CA ASN A 131 4.31 -5.79 -2.84
C ASN A 131 5.30 -4.75 -3.39
N THR A 132 6.03 -4.10 -2.49
CA THR A 132 6.97 -3.02 -2.83
C THR A 132 8.19 -3.48 -3.63
N GLU A 133 8.41 -4.80 -3.79
CA GLU A 133 9.44 -5.33 -4.69
C GLU A 133 9.15 -4.96 -6.15
N LEU A 134 7.87 -4.75 -6.50
CA LEU A 134 7.47 -4.24 -7.83
C LEU A 134 8.00 -2.82 -8.09
N LEU A 135 8.27 -2.06 -7.03
CA LEU A 135 8.90 -0.73 -7.09
C LEU A 135 10.43 -0.79 -6.97
N LEU A 136 11.00 -2.00 -6.96
CA LEU A 136 12.42 -2.24 -6.75
C LEU A 136 12.96 -1.73 -5.41
N ILE A 137 12.09 -1.62 -4.40
CA ILE A 137 12.49 -1.23 -3.04
C ILE A 137 13.11 -2.43 -2.32
N ASN A 138 14.32 -2.24 -1.78
CA ASN A 138 15.06 -3.23 -0.98
C ASN A 138 15.30 -4.58 -1.68
N VAL A 139 15.48 -4.58 -3.01
CA VAL A 139 15.77 -5.79 -3.78
C VAL A 139 17.17 -5.78 -4.40
N THR A 140 17.82 -6.94 -4.41
CA THR A 140 19.07 -7.16 -5.14
C THR A 140 18.83 -7.17 -6.65
N VAL A 141 19.88 -6.98 -7.45
CA VAL A 141 19.78 -7.01 -8.92
C VAL A 141 19.15 -8.31 -9.43
N MET A 142 19.61 -9.46 -8.91
CA MET A 142 19.06 -10.77 -9.31
C MET A 142 17.59 -10.92 -8.95
N LYS A 143 17.19 -10.44 -7.75
CA LYS A 143 15.78 -10.43 -7.34
C LYS A 143 14.96 -9.48 -8.21
N GLY A 144 15.50 -8.31 -8.57
CA GLY A 144 14.85 -7.35 -9.45
C GLY A 144 14.57 -7.92 -10.84
N ILE A 145 15.54 -8.62 -11.45
CA ILE A 145 15.34 -9.32 -12.74
C ILE A 145 14.25 -10.38 -12.61
N PHE A 146 14.26 -11.16 -11.52
CA PHE A 146 13.24 -12.16 -11.26
C PHE A 146 11.84 -11.55 -11.12
N VAL A 147 11.70 -10.48 -10.32
CA VAL A 147 10.45 -9.75 -10.14
C VAL A 147 9.96 -9.16 -11.45
N PHE A 148 10.86 -8.62 -12.28
CA PHE A 148 10.52 -8.11 -13.61
C PHE A 148 9.93 -9.20 -14.51
N ILE A 149 10.57 -10.37 -14.60
CA ILE A 149 10.07 -11.50 -15.40
C ILE A 149 8.69 -11.94 -14.90
N VAL A 150 8.53 -12.09 -13.57
CA VAL A 150 7.25 -12.49 -12.97
C VAL A 150 6.16 -11.44 -13.25
N ALA A 151 6.47 -10.16 -13.11
CA ALA A 151 5.53 -9.06 -13.37
C ALA A 151 5.10 -9.02 -14.85
N VAL A 152 6.03 -9.24 -15.79
CA VAL A 152 5.72 -9.32 -17.23
C VAL A 152 4.77 -10.49 -17.50
N VAL A 153 5.07 -11.68 -16.98
CA VAL A 153 4.20 -12.85 -17.14
C VAL A 153 2.83 -12.60 -16.52
N ALA A 154 2.78 -12.07 -15.30
CA ALA A 154 1.54 -11.77 -14.60
C ALA A 154 0.68 -10.74 -15.36
N MET A 155 1.29 -9.67 -15.90
CA MET A 155 0.60 -8.68 -16.75
C MET A 155 0.07 -9.29 -18.04
N MET A 156 0.84 -10.17 -18.70
CA MET A 156 0.37 -10.87 -19.90
C MET A 156 -0.83 -11.77 -19.61
N LEU A 157 -0.80 -12.51 -18.49
CA LEU A 157 -1.92 -13.37 -18.08
C LEU A 157 -3.15 -12.56 -17.68
N PHE A 158 -2.96 -11.43 -17.00
CA PHE A 158 -4.04 -10.50 -16.66
C PHE A 158 -4.66 -9.86 -17.91
N ALA A 159 -3.85 -9.42 -18.87
CA ALA A 159 -4.32 -8.93 -20.16
C ALA A 159 -5.09 -10.02 -20.92
N ALA A 160 -4.55 -11.25 -20.99
CA ALA A 160 -5.22 -12.37 -21.63
C ALA A 160 -6.57 -12.71 -20.97
N ALA A 161 -6.64 -12.66 -19.63
CA ALA A 161 -7.87 -12.89 -18.89
C ALA A 161 -8.94 -11.84 -19.20
N THR A 162 -8.56 -10.56 -19.14
CA THR A 162 -9.45 -9.41 -19.33
C THR A 162 -9.86 -9.20 -20.80
N GLN A 163 -9.01 -9.59 -21.76
CA GLN A 163 -9.34 -9.61 -23.20
C GLN A 163 -10.11 -10.87 -23.62
N GLY A 164 -10.16 -11.90 -22.76
CA GLY A 164 -10.89 -13.14 -23.04
C GLY A 164 -10.19 -14.06 -24.05
N TYR A 165 -8.88 -13.92 -24.23
CA TYR A 165 -8.10 -14.72 -25.17
C TYR A 165 -6.65 -14.90 -24.69
N LEU A 166 -6.15 -16.15 -24.70
CA LEU A 166 -4.73 -16.48 -24.49
C LEU A 166 -4.17 -17.25 -25.69
N LEU A 167 -4.53 -18.54 -25.82
CA LEU A 167 -4.23 -19.38 -27.00
C LEU A 167 -5.50 -19.70 -27.81
N ALA A 168 -6.62 -19.76 -27.11
CA ALA A 168 -7.96 -19.84 -27.67
C ALA A 168 -8.87 -18.90 -26.86
N ARG A 169 -10.11 -18.70 -27.31
CA ARG A 169 -11.10 -17.93 -26.55
C ARG A 169 -11.28 -18.53 -25.16
N ASN A 170 -11.12 -17.70 -24.13
CA ASN A 170 -11.21 -18.12 -22.74
C ASN A 170 -12.65 -18.52 -22.39
N LYS A 171 -12.81 -19.62 -21.67
CA LYS A 171 -14.03 -19.88 -20.91
C LYS A 171 -14.06 -19.02 -19.64
N ILE A 172 -15.23 -18.77 -19.08
CA ILE A 172 -15.38 -17.96 -17.85
C ILE A 172 -14.47 -18.49 -16.73
N TRP A 173 -14.44 -19.82 -16.52
CA TRP A 173 -13.57 -20.43 -15.52
C TRP A 173 -12.08 -20.28 -15.84
N GLU A 174 -11.67 -20.26 -17.11
CA GLU A 174 -10.28 -20.02 -17.50
C GLU A 174 -9.89 -18.57 -17.23
N THR A 175 -10.78 -17.61 -17.52
CA THR A 175 -10.58 -16.21 -17.15
C THR A 175 -10.42 -16.06 -15.64
N VAL A 176 -11.29 -16.67 -14.84
CA VAL A 176 -11.19 -16.63 -13.37
C VAL A 176 -9.86 -17.22 -12.89
N ILE A 177 -9.46 -18.39 -13.41
CA ILE A 177 -8.18 -19.01 -13.05
C ILE A 177 -6.99 -18.13 -13.47
N LEU A 178 -7.01 -17.55 -14.66
CA LEU A 178 -5.95 -16.64 -15.12
C LEU A 178 -5.83 -15.39 -14.23
N LEU A 179 -6.95 -14.83 -13.77
CA LEU A 179 -6.95 -13.72 -12.80
C LEU A 179 -6.36 -14.15 -11.46
N VAL A 180 -6.72 -15.33 -10.95
CA VAL A 180 -6.15 -15.88 -9.69
C VAL A 180 -4.66 -16.14 -9.84
N ILE A 181 -4.20 -16.66 -10.98
CA ILE A 181 -2.78 -16.86 -11.28
C ILE A 181 -2.06 -15.51 -11.30
N ALA A 182 -2.57 -14.54 -12.05
CA ALA A 182 -1.97 -13.21 -12.12
C ALA A 182 -1.87 -12.56 -10.73
N PHE A 183 -2.95 -12.61 -9.94
CA PHE A 183 -2.96 -12.12 -8.56
C PHE A 183 -1.92 -12.82 -7.69
N THR A 184 -1.82 -14.15 -7.79
CA THR A 184 -0.85 -14.96 -7.03
C THR A 184 0.60 -14.63 -7.41
N LEU A 185 0.87 -14.36 -8.69
CA LEU A 185 2.18 -13.94 -9.15
C LEU A 185 2.54 -12.53 -8.66
N PHE A 186 1.58 -11.61 -8.61
CA PHE A 186 1.83 -10.25 -8.12
C PHE A 186 1.96 -10.17 -6.60
N ARG A 187 1.14 -10.92 -5.86
CA ARG A 187 1.07 -10.85 -4.40
C ARG A 187 1.00 -12.27 -3.80
N PRO A 188 2.06 -13.08 -3.93
CA PRO A 188 2.07 -14.43 -3.34
C PRO A 188 2.00 -14.39 -1.81
N GLY A 189 2.49 -13.31 -1.19
CA GLY A 189 2.44 -13.10 0.25
C GLY A 189 1.02 -13.11 0.82
N PHE A 190 0.01 -12.71 0.04
CA PHE A 190 -1.38 -12.75 0.49
C PHE A 190 -1.79 -14.16 0.95
N TRP A 191 -1.37 -15.20 0.23
CA TRP A 191 -1.69 -16.57 0.57
C TRP A 191 -0.86 -17.07 1.75
N LEU A 192 0.40 -16.65 1.85
CA LEU A 192 1.24 -16.97 3.00
C LEU A 192 0.62 -16.40 4.28
N ASP A 193 0.11 -15.16 4.22
CA ASP A 193 -0.53 -14.46 5.34
C ASP A 193 -1.81 -15.13 5.86
N GLN A 194 -2.42 -16.04 5.09
CA GLN A 194 -3.55 -16.85 5.55
C GLN A 194 -3.12 -18.13 6.27
N VAL A 195 -1.88 -18.57 6.05
CA VAL A 195 -1.35 -19.83 6.59
C VAL A 195 -0.50 -19.57 7.82
N ASP A 196 0.23 -18.47 7.81
CA ASP A 196 1.21 -18.09 8.83
C ASP A 196 1.14 -16.58 9.03
N GLU A 197 1.34 -16.04 10.23
CA GLU A 197 1.23 -14.59 10.43
C GLU A 197 2.54 -13.89 10.05
N PRO A 198 2.50 -12.68 9.45
CA PRO A 198 3.71 -11.97 9.04
C PRO A 198 4.58 -11.48 10.20
N PHE A 199 4.01 -11.31 11.39
CA PHE A 199 4.69 -10.76 12.55
C PHE A 199 4.38 -11.58 13.80
N VAL A 200 5.37 -11.69 14.68
CA VAL A 200 5.19 -12.19 16.05
C VAL A 200 5.26 -10.99 16.99
N ASP A 201 4.27 -10.89 17.88
CA ASP A 201 4.24 -9.86 18.91
C ASP A 201 5.22 -10.23 20.04
N ALA A 202 6.15 -9.33 20.33
CA ALA A 202 7.10 -9.41 21.44
C ALA A 202 6.66 -8.49 22.59
N ASP A 203 7.09 -8.86 23.81
CA ASP A 203 6.76 -8.13 25.03
C ASP A 203 7.31 -6.68 24.96
N PRO A 204 6.46 -5.65 25.13
CA PRO A 204 6.88 -4.25 25.16
C PRO A 204 8.03 -3.95 26.13
N ALA A 205 8.12 -4.65 27.26
CA ALA A 205 9.20 -4.47 28.23
C ALA A 205 10.59 -4.77 27.65
N THR A 206 10.66 -5.62 26.63
CA THR A 206 11.91 -6.01 25.96
C THR A 206 12.36 -5.02 24.88
N ILE A 207 11.69 -3.87 24.74
CA ILE A 207 11.98 -2.91 23.66
C ILE A 207 13.44 -2.46 23.60
N SER A 208 14.12 -2.29 24.74
CA SER A 208 15.54 -1.92 24.74
C SER A 208 16.39 -3.04 24.13
N GLU A 209 16.16 -4.29 24.51
CA GLU A 209 16.89 -5.45 24.00
C GLU A 209 16.63 -5.65 22.51
N VAL A 210 15.36 -5.56 22.09
CA VAL A 210 14.97 -5.66 20.69
C VAL A 210 15.61 -4.54 19.86
N ALA A 211 15.56 -3.30 20.34
CA ALA A 211 16.19 -2.17 19.66
C ALA A 211 17.71 -2.32 19.59
N ALA A 212 18.36 -2.85 20.63
CA ALA A 212 19.80 -3.12 20.64
C ALA A 212 20.20 -4.18 19.59
N GLY A 213 19.36 -5.20 19.37
CA GLY A 213 19.60 -6.26 18.38
C GLY A 213 19.39 -5.85 16.91
N ILE A 214 18.77 -4.70 16.64
CA ILE A 214 18.51 -4.23 15.28
C ILE A 214 19.78 -3.60 14.69
N ALA A 215 20.06 -3.94 13.43
CA ALA A 215 21.18 -3.38 12.66
C ALA A 215 21.13 -1.83 12.59
N GLU A 216 22.28 -1.21 12.35
CA GLU A 216 22.37 0.25 12.23
C GLU A 216 21.43 0.79 11.15
N ASN A 217 20.71 1.88 11.46
CA ASN A 217 19.70 2.48 10.57
C ASN A 217 18.56 1.52 10.18
N GLY A 218 18.38 0.43 10.94
CA GLY A 218 17.23 -0.45 10.81
C GLY A 218 15.93 0.24 11.21
N GLN A 219 14.83 -0.49 11.08
CA GLN A 219 13.50 -0.02 11.49
C GLN A 219 12.85 -1.05 12.39
N LEU A 220 12.18 -0.57 13.44
CA LEU A 220 11.38 -1.37 14.35
C LEU A 220 9.90 -1.06 14.11
N ARG A 221 9.07 -2.10 14.01
CA ARG A 221 7.61 -1.95 13.89
C ARG A 221 7.00 -2.03 15.28
N ILE A 222 6.27 -0.99 15.69
CA ILE A 222 5.58 -0.93 16.97
C ILE A 222 4.12 -0.56 16.77
N VAL A 223 3.28 -0.93 17.73
CA VAL A 223 1.92 -0.40 17.86
C VAL A 223 1.85 0.41 19.13
N VAL A 224 1.55 1.70 18.97
CA VAL A 224 1.31 2.63 20.07
C VAL A 224 -0.19 2.65 20.35
N SER A 225 -0.56 2.68 21.62
CA SER A 225 -1.94 2.71 22.08
C SER A 225 -2.09 3.62 23.29
N GLY A 226 -3.21 4.32 23.40
CA GLY A 226 -3.51 5.20 24.51
C GLY A 226 -4.87 5.88 24.33
N PRO A 227 -5.26 6.77 25.24
CA PRO A 227 -6.53 7.49 25.14
C PRO A 227 -6.57 8.38 23.91
N ASP A 228 -7.73 8.44 23.27
CA ASP A 228 -7.96 9.32 22.12
C ASP A 228 -8.21 10.76 22.60
N PHE A 229 -7.45 11.72 22.05
CA PHE A 229 -7.55 13.14 22.36
C PHE A 229 -8.83 13.77 21.80
N ASP A 230 -9.24 13.35 20.61
CA ASP A 230 -10.41 13.88 19.89
C ASP A 230 -11.72 13.23 20.39
N HIS A 231 -11.65 11.98 20.88
CA HIS A 231 -12.78 11.19 21.38
C HIS A 231 -12.56 10.68 22.82
N PRO A 232 -12.85 11.51 23.84
CA PRO A 232 -12.63 11.12 25.23
C PRO A 232 -13.37 9.83 25.62
N GLY A 233 -12.63 8.87 26.17
CA GLY A 233 -13.15 7.56 26.59
C GLY A 233 -12.96 6.45 25.54
N GLU A 234 -12.47 6.78 24.34
CA GLU A 234 -12.05 5.80 23.34
C GLU A 234 -10.53 5.60 23.36
N THR A 235 -10.06 4.44 22.90
CA THR A 235 -8.64 4.13 22.79
C THR A 235 -8.19 4.28 21.34
N PHE A 236 -7.22 5.16 21.11
CA PHE A 236 -6.57 5.31 19.83
C PHE A 236 -5.39 4.33 19.72
N SER A 237 -5.27 3.66 18.57
CA SER A 237 -4.14 2.76 18.30
C SER A 237 -3.56 2.98 16.91
N LYS A 238 -2.23 2.96 16.80
CA LYS A 238 -1.53 3.22 15.55
C LYS A 238 -0.27 2.38 15.40
N THR A 239 -0.11 1.78 14.23
CA THR A 239 1.09 1.03 13.87
C THR A 239 2.10 1.93 13.18
N MET A 240 3.36 1.88 13.57
CA MET A 240 4.40 2.74 13.02
C MET A 240 5.76 2.04 12.91
N MET A 241 6.54 2.47 11.91
CA MET A 241 7.95 2.07 11.75
C MET A 241 8.83 3.18 12.34
N ILE A 242 9.58 2.85 13.38
CA ILE A 242 10.51 3.75 14.04
C ILE A 242 11.94 3.43 13.60
N PRO A 243 12.74 4.44 13.19
CA PRO A 243 14.14 4.22 12.86
C PRO A 243 14.94 3.92 14.14
N VAL A 244 15.92 3.03 14.01
CA VAL A 244 16.89 2.71 15.08
C VAL A 244 18.24 3.34 14.72
N GLY A 245 18.82 4.09 15.66
CA GLY A 245 20.09 4.79 15.47
C GLY A 245 21.32 3.89 15.28
N ALA A 246 22.50 4.51 15.27
CA ALA A 246 23.80 3.81 15.15
C ALA A 246 24.01 2.79 16.29
N ALA A 247 24.87 1.79 16.08
CA ALA A 247 25.18 0.80 17.09
C ALA A 247 26.17 1.37 18.12
N GLY A 248 26.07 0.91 19.37
CA GLY A 248 27.00 1.27 20.45
C GLY A 248 26.38 1.95 21.67
N GLU A 249 25.13 2.43 21.57
CA GLU A 249 24.36 2.96 22.70
C GLU A 249 23.28 1.96 23.18
N ASP A 250 22.74 2.19 24.37
CA ASP A 250 21.57 1.49 24.88
C ASP A 250 20.39 1.53 23.88
N GLY A 251 19.58 0.47 23.83
CA GLY A 251 18.51 0.34 22.84
C GLY A 251 17.52 1.49 22.85
N LEU A 252 17.15 1.98 24.04
CA LEU A 252 16.28 3.15 24.21
C LEU A 252 16.95 4.44 23.74
N ALA A 253 18.24 4.63 24.01
CA ALA A 253 19.00 5.79 23.53
C ALA A 253 19.04 5.83 21.99
N ARG A 254 19.19 4.66 21.33
CA ARG A 254 19.15 4.56 19.86
C ARG A 254 17.80 5.00 19.29
N LEU A 255 16.70 4.67 19.98
CA LEU A 255 15.36 5.12 19.59
C LEU A 255 15.17 6.62 19.85
N ARG A 256 15.61 7.13 21.00
CA ARG A 256 15.54 8.55 21.33
C ARG A 256 16.29 9.41 20.31
N THR A 257 17.51 9.04 19.96
CA THR A 257 18.37 9.81 19.04
C THR A 257 17.86 9.78 17.59
N ALA A 258 17.37 8.63 17.12
CA ALA A 258 16.96 8.48 15.71
C ALA A 258 15.46 8.76 15.46
N ALA A 259 14.59 8.33 16.36
CA ALA A 259 13.15 8.49 16.24
C ALA A 259 12.64 9.75 16.96
N GLY A 260 13.39 10.27 17.95
CA GLY A 260 12.93 11.37 18.80
C GLY A 260 11.86 10.96 19.80
N LEU A 261 11.78 9.66 20.14
CA LEU A 261 10.80 9.10 21.06
C LEU A 261 11.47 8.82 22.41
N ASP A 262 10.89 9.33 23.49
CA ASP A 262 11.32 9.03 24.85
C ASP A 262 10.43 7.92 25.42
N ILE A 263 11.04 6.78 25.72
CA ILE A 263 10.35 5.56 26.10
C ILE A 263 10.91 5.10 27.44
N ARG A 264 10.03 4.88 28.41
CA ARG A 264 10.38 4.43 29.76
C ARG A 264 9.72 3.09 30.02
N VAL A 265 10.50 2.14 30.53
CA VAL A 265 9.97 0.83 30.92
C VAL A 265 9.76 0.83 32.42
N GLU A 266 8.51 0.80 32.87
CA GLU A 266 8.12 0.75 34.29
C GLU A 266 7.03 -0.29 34.47
N ASP A 267 7.13 -1.10 35.54
CA ASP A 267 6.15 -2.14 35.90
C ASP A 267 5.77 -3.10 34.74
N GLY A 268 6.72 -3.39 33.84
CA GLY A 268 6.51 -4.27 32.69
C GLY A 268 5.77 -3.61 31.51
N GLN A 269 5.51 -2.31 31.57
CA GLN A 269 4.93 -1.54 30.48
C GLN A 269 5.98 -0.61 29.86
N ALA A 270 5.91 -0.43 28.54
CA ALA A 270 6.71 0.57 27.83
C ALA A 270 5.86 1.84 27.66
N LEU A 271 6.05 2.80 28.56
CA LEU A 271 5.43 4.11 28.55
C LEU A 271 6.09 5.00 27.51
N LEU A 272 5.29 5.71 26.72
CA LEU A 272 5.75 6.64 25.71
C LEU A 272 5.45 8.07 26.16
N GLU A 273 6.47 8.91 26.27
CA GLU A 273 6.28 10.34 26.54
C GLU A 273 5.97 11.11 25.24
N GLU A 274 5.33 12.27 25.38
CA GLU A 274 4.98 13.12 24.24
C GLU A 274 6.26 13.51 23.45
N PRO A 275 6.33 13.24 22.14
CA PRO A 275 7.46 13.65 21.33
C PRO A 275 7.61 15.17 21.34
N LEU A 276 8.86 15.67 21.39
CA LEU A 276 9.10 17.11 21.36
C LEU A 276 8.65 17.74 20.03
N ALA A 277 8.17 18.99 20.08
CA ALA A 277 7.79 19.74 18.89
C ALA A 277 8.96 19.83 17.88
N GLY A 278 8.69 19.50 16.62
CA GLY A 278 9.69 19.45 15.54
C GLY A 278 10.36 18.09 15.35
N THR A 279 10.09 17.10 16.19
CA THR A 279 10.50 15.71 15.95
C THR A 279 9.62 15.03 14.90
N ARG A 280 10.11 13.93 14.32
CA ARG A 280 9.47 13.23 13.19
C ARG A 280 8.05 12.75 13.49
N PHE A 281 7.80 12.31 14.72
CA PHE A 281 6.53 11.70 15.11
C PHE A 281 5.59 12.63 15.86
N PHE A 282 6.00 13.87 16.14
CA PHE A 282 5.19 14.85 16.86
C PHE A 282 3.78 14.96 16.27
N THR A 283 3.63 15.36 15.00
CA THR A 283 2.33 15.47 14.33
C THR A 283 1.61 14.13 14.15
N SER A 284 2.35 13.02 14.10
CA SER A 284 1.77 11.70 13.87
C SER A 284 1.11 11.09 15.11
N LEU A 285 1.44 11.59 16.31
CA LEU A 285 0.95 11.10 17.58
C LEU A 285 0.02 12.10 18.30
N GLN A 286 -0.36 13.21 17.65
CA GLN A 286 -1.24 14.23 18.24
C GLN A 286 -2.66 13.74 18.57
N ASN A 287 -3.12 12.63 18.00
CA ASN A 287 -4.41 12.03 18.31
C ASN A 287 -4.42 11.28 19.66
N LEU A 288 -3.26 11.08 20.29
CA LEU A 288 -3.14 10.45 21.59
C LEU A 288 -3.12 11.52 22.68
N ASP A 289 -3.89 11.29 23.75
CA ASP A 289 -3.85 12.14 24.94
C ASP A 289 -2.74 11.69 25.90
N PHE A 290 -1.61 12.40 25.87
CA PHE A 290 -0.47 12.17 26.77
C PHE A 290 -0.69 12.77 28.18
N TYR A 291 -1.74 13.54 28.38
CA TYR A 291 -2.03 14.25 29.63
C TYR A 291 -3.27 13.72 30.35
N GLY A 292 -3.91 12.67 29.80
CA GLY A 292 -5.03 11.98 30.39
C GLY A 292 -4.66 11.11 31.60
N ASP A 293 -5.68 10.52 32.23
CA ASP A 293 -5.50 9.66 33.41
C ASP A 293 -4.77 8.34 33.08
N GLU A 294 -4.93 7.84 31.84
CA GLU A 294 -4.27 6.63 31.36
C GLU A 294 -3.06 6.99 30.49
N PRO A 295 -1.90 6.35 30.70
CA PRO A 295 -0.70 6.67 29.94
C PRO A 295 -0.73 6.10 28.52
N VAL A 296 -0.05 6.79 27.60
CA VAL A 296 0.24 6.26 26.27
C VAL A 296 1.35 5.20 26.38
N THR A 297 1.10 4.04 25.79
CA THR A 297 1.99 2.86 25.87
C THR A 297 2.33 2.32 24.49
N ILE A 298 3.44 1.60 24.43
CA ILE A 298 3.72 0.70 23.31
C ILE A 298 3.01 -0.61 23.62
N ALA A 299 1.88 -0.85 22.96
CA ALA A 299 1.05 -2.02 23.21
C ALA A 299 1.70 -3.32 22.74
N ARG A 300 2.48 -3.28 21.65
CA ARG A 300 3.20 -4.45 21.10
C ARG A 300 4.35 -4.04 20.21
N ILE A 301 5.38 -4.88 20.20
CA ILE A 301 6.50 -4.82 19.28
C ILE A 301 6.31 -5.93 18.25
N GLN A 302 6.29 -5.59 16.96
CA GLN A 302 6.01 -6.57 15.91
C GLN A 302 7.31 -6.97 15.21
N LEU A 303 7.80 -8.17 15.49
CA LEU A 303 9.01 -8.70 14.86
C LEU A 303 8.63 -9.53 13.62
N PRO A 304 9.39 -9.45 12.51
CA PRO A 304 9.16 -10.32 11.36
C PRO A 304 9.26 -11.79 11.78
N ALA A 305 8.22 -12.58 11.47
CA ALA A 305 8.22 -14.00 11.76
C ALA A 305 9.18 -14.77 10.83
N GLU A 306 9.81 -15.85 11.31
CA GLU A 306 10.53 -16.79 10.45
C GLU A 306 9.53 -17.65 9.68
N ARG A 307 9.37 -17.38 8.38
CA ARG A 307 8.33 -18.00 7.54
C ARG A 307 8.93 -18.68 6.31
N MET A 308 8.13 -19.55 5.70
CA MET A 308 8.47 -20.12 4.40
C MET A 308 8.56 -19.03 3.31
N PRO A 309 9.39 -19.23 2.26
CA PRO A 309 9.43 -18.31 1.14
C PRO A 309 8.06 -18.18 0.46
N LYS A 310 7.59 -16.95 0.25
CA LYS A 310 6.32 -16.66 -0.44
C LYS A 310 6.26 -17.23 -1.86
N GLU A 311 7.41 -17.41 -2.50
CA GLU A 311 7.56 -17.96 -3.86
C GLU A 311 7.02 -19.39 -4.01
N ILE A 312 6.80 -20.12 -2.90
CA ILE A 312 6.17 -21.45 -2.93
C ILE A 312 4.80 -21.39 -3.62
N PHE A 313 4.05 -20.28 -3.46
CA PHE A 313 2.75 -20.10 -4.09
C PHE A 313 2.81 -19.93 -5.62
N TYR A 314 4.00 -19.74 -6.21
CA TYR A 314 4.15 -19.78 -7.66
C TYR A 314 3.99 -21.20 -8.22
N ILE A 315 4.30 -22.24 -7.46
CA ILE A 315 4.18 -23.63 -7.90
C ILE A 315 2.71 -23.97 -8.24
N PRO A 316 1.73 -23.82 -7.33
CA PRO A 316 0.33 -24.07 -7.69
C PRO A 316 -0.18 -23.15 -8.79
N ALA A 317 0.28 -21.90 -8.84
CA ALA A 317 -0.08 -20.96 -9.91
C ALA A 317 0.38 -21.44 -11.30
N LEU A 318 1.61 -21.94 -11.41
CA LEU A 318 2.16 -22.50 -12.65
C LEU A 318 1.50 -23.82 -13.04
N LEU A 319 1.11 -24.67 -12.08
CA LEU A 319 0.35 -25.88 -12.34
C LEU A 319 -1.04 -25.56 -12.90
N LEU A 320 -1.74 -24.58 -12.30
CA LEU A 320 -3.02 -24.09 -12.81
C LEU A 320 -2.87 -23.49 -14.22
N LEU A 321 -1.80 -22.75 -14.48
CA LEU A 321 -1.51 -22.22 -15.81
C LEU A 321 -1.32 -23.35 -16.82
N GLY A 322 -0.58 -24.40 -16.45
CA GLY A 322 -0.41 -25.61 -17.26
C GLY A 322 -1.73 -26.27 -17.62
N LEU A 323 -2.68 -26.35 -16.68
CA LEU A 323 -4.03 -26.88 -16.92
C LEU A 323 -4.83 -26.02 -17.90
N VAL A 324 -4.77 -24.69 -17.76
CA VAL A 324 -5.43 -23.75 -18.70
C VAL A 324 -4.83 -23.89 -20.10
N ILE A 325 -3.50 -23.89 -20.22
CA ILE A 325 -2.81 -24.05 -21.50
C ILE A 325 -3.17 -25.39 -22.15
N PHE A 326 -3.17 -26.49 -21.39
CA PHE A 326 -3.55 -27.81 -21.88
C PHE A 326 -5.01 -27.86 -22.37
N SER A 327 -5.93 -27.25 -21.62
CA SER A 327 -7.34 -27.09 -21.99
C SER A 327 -7.52 -26.29 -23.29
N GLN A 328 -6.77 -25.20 -23.46
CA GLN A 328 -6.87 -24.32 -24.62
C GLN A 328 -6.20 -24.88 -25.87
N ARG A 329 -5.06 -25.58 -25.73
CA ARG A 329 -4.35 -26.22 -26.85
C ARG A 329 -5.26 -27.18 -27.63
N ARG A 330 -6.17 -27.88 -26.95
CA ARG A 330 -7.15 -28.76 -27.59
C ARG A 330 -8.18 -28.03 -28.47
N ARG A 331 -8.37 -26.72 -28.24
CA ARG A 331 -9.34 -25.87 -28.93
C ARG A 331 -8.67 -24.80 -29.79
N GLN A 332 -7.35 -24.87 -29.92
CA GLN A 332 -6.58 -23.89 -30.64
C GLN A 332 -6.90 -24.02 -32.13
N THR A 333 -7.57 -23.00 -32.68
CA THR A 333 -8.06 -22.99 -34.07
C THR A 333 -7.01 -22.48 -35.07
N VAL A 334 -5.95 -21.84 -34.58
CA VAL A 334 -4.83 -21.31 -35.38
C VAL A 334 -3.52 -21.74 -34.72
N PRO A 335 -2.56 -22.36 -35.44
CA PRO A 335 -1.25 -22.71 -34.88
C PRO A 335 -0.59 -21.50 -34.22
N ALA A 336 0.12 -21.73 -33.12
CA ALA A 336 1.00 -20.70 -32.60
C ALA A 336 2.18 -20.66 -33.58
N PHE A 337 2.13 -19.68 -34.48
CA PHE A 337 3.06 -19.44 -35.59
C PHE A 337 2.86 -20.37 -36.80
#